data_AF-A0A7C5Q9S8-F1
#
_entry.id   AF-A0A7C5Q9S8-F1
#
_cell.length_a   1.000
_cell.length_b   1.000
_cell.length_c   1.000
_cell.angle_alpha   90.00
_cell.angle_beta   90.00
_cell.angle_gamma   90.00
#
_symmetry.space_group_name_H-M   'P 1'
#
loop_
_entity.id
_entity.type
_entity.pdbx_description
1 polymer ?
#
loop_
_entity_poly.entity_id
_entity_poly.type
_entity_poly.pdbx_seq_one_letter_code
_entity_poly.pdbx_strand_id
1 'polypeptide(L)'
;MGKTGVVLLNMGGPDSLSAVQPFLFNLFSDPEIFRLPPPFQKPLAWLISRVRAVKTRHYYEFMGGRSPQREQTEEQARELQRVLGEGYRVVVAMRYWHP
;
A
#
# COMPACT_ATOMS: atom_id res chain seq x y z
N MET A 1 -1.76 -29.93 15.10
CA MET A 1 -2.58 -28.72 15.33
C MET A 1 -2.34 -27.74 14.19
N GLY A 2 -3.36 -27.03 13.73
CA GLY A 2 -3.21 -26.03 12.67
C GLY A 2 -2.40 -24.82 13.15
N LYS A 3 -1.70 -24.13 12.23
CA LYS A 3 -1.02 -22.86 12.53
C LYS A 3 -2.03 -21.71 12.43
N THR A 4 -1.91 -20.70 13.29
CA THR A 4 -2.71 -19.47 13.24
C THR A 4 -2.07 -18.44 12.30
N GLY A 5 -2.83 -17.94 11.33
CA GLY A 5 -2.37 -16.85 10.46
C GLY A 5 -2.58 -15.47 11.12
N VAL A 6 -1.58 -14.60 11.03
CA VAL A 6 -1.66 -13.19 11.44
C VAL A 6 -1.32 -12.34 10.23
N VAL A 7 -2.25 -11.48 9.82
CA VAL A 7 -2.08 -10.60 8.64
C VAL A 7 -2.00 -9.16 9.10
N LEU A 8 -0.86 -8.51 8.86
CA LEU A 8 -0.69 -7.08 9.09
C LEU A 8 -1.24 -6.35 7.86
N LEU A 9 -2.33 -5.61 8.06
CA LEU A 9 -3.00 -4.85 7.01
C LEU A 9 -2.57 -3.39 7.05
N ASN A 10 -2.22 -2.85 5.88
CA ASN A 10 -2.01 -1.42 5.70
C ASN A 10 -2.41 -0.97 4.28
N MET A 11 -2.38 0.33 4.03
CA MET A 11 -2.60 0.89 2.69
C MET A 11 -1.46 0.50 1.72
N GLY A 12 -0.24 0.41 2.23
CA GLY A 12 0.97 0.33 1.42
C GLY A 12 1.42 1.72 0.94
N GLY A 13 2.55 1.74 0.25
CA GLY A 13 3.09 2.95 -0.33
C GLY A 13 4.05 2.63 -1.48
N PRO A 14 4.29 3.60 -2.38
CA PRO A 14 5.12 3.40 -3.55
C PRO A 14 6.57 3.10 -3.15
N ASP A 15 7.15 2.05 -3.73
CA ASP A 15 8.54 1.63 -3.52
C ASP A 15 9.54 2.41 -4.38
N SER A 16 9.05 3.31 -5.23
CA SER A 16 9.82 4.10 -6.17
C SER A 16 9.02 5.33 -6.64
N LEU A 17 9.71 6.31 -7.22
CA LEU A 17 9.06 7.50 -7.79
C LEU A 17 8.13 7.16 -8.97
N SER A 18 8.48 6.14 -9.76
CA SER A 18 7.65 5.64 -10.87
C SER A 18 6.38 4.94 -10.37
N ALA A 19 6.42 4.35 -9.17
CA ALA A 19 5.28 3.71 -8.53
C ALA A 19 4.24 4.69 -7.96
N VAL A 20 4.55 5.98 -7.84
CA VAL A 20 3.65 6.97 -7.21
C VAL A 20 2.31 7.06 -7.94
N GLN A 21 2.32 7.19 -9.27
CA GLN A 21 1.07 7.28 -10.03
C GLN A 21 0.26 5.96 -10.00
N PRO A 22 0.87 4.78 -10.23
CA PRO A 22 0.18 3.49 -10.07
C PRO A 22 -0.43 3.29 -8.68
N PHE A 23 0.29 3.62 -7.60
CA PHE A 23 -0.23 3.57 -6.22
C PHE A 23 -1.47 4.46 -6.05
N LEU A 24 -1.38 5.72 -6.51
CA LEU A 24 -2.51 6.65 -6.43
C LEU A 24 -3.69 6.17 -7.27
N PHE A 25 -3.44 5.57 -8.44
CA PHE A 25 -4.49 5.01 -9.27
C PHE A 25 -5.25 3.90 -8.53
N ASN A 26 -4.54 3.00 -7.85
CA ASN A 26 -5.18 1.96 -7.03
C ASN A 26 -6.02 2.57 -5.90
N LEU A 27 -5.49 3.60 -5.21
CA LEU A 27 -6.18 4.31 -4.13
C LEU A 27 -7.48 4.98 -4.61
N PHE A 28 -7.43 5.75 -5.69
CA PHE A 28 -8.62 6.45 -6.21
C PHE A 28 -9.60 5.51 -6.95
N SER A 29 -9.16 4.32 -7.32
CA SER A 29 -10.04 3.31 -7.92
C SER A 29 -10.88 2.57 -6.87
N ASP A 30 -10.62 2.77 -5.58
CA ASP A 30 -11.34 2.09 -4.51
C ASP A 30 -12.72 2.73 -4.24
N PRO A 31 -13.82 2.02 -4.51
CA PRO A 31 -15.17 2.53 -4.26
C PRO A 31 -15.46 2.70 -2.76
N GLU A 32 -14.74 2.00 -1.86
CA GLU A 32 -14.95 2.18 -0.42
C GLU A 32 -14.31 3.48 0.11
N ILE A 33 -13.35 4.05 -0.61
CA ILE A 33 -12.77 5.36 -0.27
C ILE A 33 -13.49 6.47 -1.03
N PHE A 34 -13.71 6.29 -2.34
CA PHE A 34 -14.36 7.28 -3.20
C PHE A 34 -15.52 6.63 -3.93
N ARG A 35 -16.76 6.88 -3.47
CA ARG A 35 -17.96 6.30 -4.09
C ARG A 35 -18.38 7.10 -5.31
N LEU A 36 -18.16 6.55 -6.50
CA LEU A 36 -18.72 7.08 -7.75
C LEU A 36 -19.56 6.00 -8.43
N PRO A 37 -20.64 6.38 -9.11
CA PRO A 37 -21.40 5.43 -9.91
C PRO A 37 -20.52 4.86 -11.04
N PRO A 38 -20.58 3.55 -11.31
CA PRO A 38 -20.03 3.01 -12.55
C PRO A 38 -20.65 3.74 -13.76
N PRO A 39 -19.87 4.00 -14.84
CA PRO A 39 -18.50 3.57 -15.11
C PRO A 39 -17.41 4.60 -14.75
N PHE A 40 -17.74 5.65 -13.98
CA PHE A 40 -16.88 6.84 -13.86
C PHE A 40 -15.68 6.68 -12.90
N GLN A 41 -15.65 5.64 -12.06
CA GLN A 41 -14.60 5.44 -11.05
C GLN A 41 -13.19 5.40 -11.65
N LYS A 42 -12.91 4.46 -12.54
CA LYS A 42 -11.57 4.24 -13.10
C LYS A 42 -11.08 5.41 -13.98
N PRO A 43 -11.92 5.99 -14.87
CA PRO A 43 -11.53 7.19 -15.62
C PRO A 43 -11.16 8.36 -14.70
N LEU A 44 -11.95 8.60 -13.65
CA LEU A 44 -11.64 9.67 -12.71
C LEU A 44 -10.38 9.36 -11.88
N ALA A 45 -10.22 8.12 -11.43
CA ALA A 45 -9.01 7.67 -10.73
C ALA A 45 -7.74 7.86 -11.58
N TRP A 46 -7.81 7.58 -12.88
CA TRP A 46 -6.71 7.82 -13.81
C TRP A 46 -6.39 9.32 -13.93
N LEU A 47 -7.40 10.18 -14.08
CA LEU A 47 -7.20 11.62 -14.17
C LEU A 47 -6.59 12.19 -12.88
N ILE A 48 -7.19 11.87 -11.73
CA ILE A 48 -6.74 12.35 -10.43
C ILE A 48 -5.34 11.83 -10.13
N SER A 49 -5.05 10.55 -10.38
CA SER A 49 -3.71 9.98 -10.14
C SER A 49 -2.64 10.67 -10.99
N ARG A 50 -2.90 10.98 -12.26
CA ARG A 50 -1.97 11.76 -13.11
C ARG A 50 -1.69 13.15 -12.56
N VAL A 51 -2.74 13.90 -12.21
CA VAL A 51 -2.60 15.27 -11.71
C VAL A 51 -1.90 15.29 -10.34
N ARG A 52 -2.32 14.42 -9.42
CA ARG A 52 -1.77 14.37 -8.06
C ARG A 52 -0.37 13.77 -8.02
N ALA A 53 0.00 12.88 -8.94
CA ALA A 53 1.32 12.27 -8.97
C ALA A 53 2.44 13.31 -9.06
N VAL A 54 2.25 14.43 -9.78
CA VAL A 54 3.27 15.48 -9.87
C VAL A 54 3.62 16.03 -8.49
N LYS A 55 2.61 16.43 -7.71
CA LYS A 55 2.81 16.96 -6.36
C LYS A 55 3.28 15.88 -5.38
N THR A 56 2.68 14.69 -5.44
CA THR A 56 3.01 13.59 -4.51
C THR A 56 4.42 13.06 -4.73
N ARG A 57 4.89 12.99 -5.97
CA ARG A 57 6.25 12.56 -6.31
C ARG A 57 7.30 13.43 -5.63
N HIS A 58 7.08 14.75 -5.59
CA HIS A 58 7.97 15.69 -4.93
C HIS A 58 8.15 15.37 -3.44
N TYR A 59 7.08 14.99 -2.73
CA TYR A 59 7.18 14.57 -1.33
C TYR A 59 8.00 13.29 -1.17
N TYR A 60 7.81 12.29 -2.06
CA TYR A 60 8.62 11.08 -2.03
C TYR A 60 10.08 11.35 -2.40
N GLU A 61 10.37 12.29 -3.31
CA GLU A 61 11.75 12.72 -3.62
C GLU A 61 12.45 13.26 -2.37
N PHE A 62 11.79 14.11 -1.59
CA PHE A 62 12.35 14.61 -0.32
C PHE A 62 12.59 13.50 0.72
N MET A 63 11.81 12.43 0.69
CA MET A 63 11.94 11.28 1.60
C MET A 63 12.94 10.22 1.11
N GLY A 64 13.69 10.49 0.02
CA GLY A 64 14.67 9.54 -0.52
C GLY A 64 14.13 8.62 -1.62
N GLY A 65 12.99 8.97 -2.22
CA GLY A 65 12.50 8.37 -3.47
C GLY A 65 11.42 7.30 -3.32
N ARG A 66 11.03 6.92 -2.10
CA ARG A 66 10.07 5.83 -1.83
C ARG A 66 9.43 5.93 -0.44
N SER A 67 8.39 5.15 -0.20
CA SER A 67 7.79 4.98 1.13
C SER A 67 8.58 3.98 1.98
N PRO A 68 8.95 4.33 3.24
CA PRO A 68 9.59 3.38 4.16
C PRO A 68 8.59 2.39 4.78
N GLN A 69 7.29 2.60 4.58
CA GLN A 69 6.23 1.88 5.29
C GLN A 69 6.31 0.35 5.10
N ARG A 70 6.64 -0.11 3.89
CA ARG A 70 6.75 -1.54 3.61
C ARG A 70 7.87 -2.17 4.44
N GLU A 71 9.05 -1.57 4.41
CA GLU A 71 10.23 -2.08 5.12
C GLU A 71 9.99 -2.11 6.64
N GLN A 72 9.39 -1.05 7.18
CA GLN A 72 9.03 -0.97 8.60
C GLN A 72 7.95 -1.98 8.99
N THR A 73 6.94 -2.20 8.16
CA THR A 73 5.89 -3.20 8.42
C THR A 73 6.44 -4.62 8.34
N GLU A 74 7.35 -4.88 7.40
CA GLU A 74 8.03 -6.18 7.28
C GLU A 74 8.96 -6.45 8.46
N GLU A 75 9.65 -5.44 9.00
CA GLU A 75 10.42 -5.53 10.25
C GLU A 75 9.53 -5.89 11.44
N GLN A 76 8.41 -5.19 11.59
CA GLN A 76 7.42 -5.49 12.62
C GLN A 76 6.86 -6.92 12.48
N ALA A 77 6.57 -7.36 11.26
CA ALA A 77 6.10 -8.71 10.99
C ALA A 77 7.14 -9.78 11.39
N ARG A 78 8.43 -9.53 11.13
CA ARG A 78 9.52 -10.43 11.52
C ARG A 78 9.64 -10.53 13.05
N GLU A 79 9.63 -9.40 13.75
CA GLU A 79 9.69 -9.42 15.22
C GLU A 79 8.45 -10.06 15.84
N LEU A 80 7.27 -9.80 15.29
CA LEU A 80 6.04 -10.45 15.74
C LEU A 80 6.09 -11.96 15.52
N GLN A 81 6.57 -12.43 14.37
CA GLN A 81 6.75 -13.86 14.09
C GLN A 81 7.71 -14.51 15.10
N ARG A 82 8.78 -13.81 15.48
CA ARG A 82 9.76 -14.30 16.46
C ARG A 82 9.14 -14.45 17.86
N VAL A 83 8.33 -13.49 18.29
CA VAL A 83 7.66 -13.52 19.59
C VAL A 83 6.56 -14.59 19.64
N LEU A 84 5.80 -14.77 18.56
CA LEU A 84 4.70 -15.72 18.49
C LEU A 84 5.14 -17.19 18.30
N GLY A 85 6.29 -17.41 17.65
CA GLY A 85 6.84 -18.75 17.42
C GLY A 85 6.12 -19.57 16.34
N GLU A 86 6.40 -20.88 16.30
CA GLU A 86 6.05 -21.76 15.17
C GLU A 86 4.55 -22.08 15.03
N GLY A 87 3.77 -21.83 16.09
CA GLY A 87 2.31 -21.95 16.07
C GLY A 87 1.63 -20.90 15.20
N TYR A 88 2.36 -19.87 14.75
CA TYR A 88 1.84 -18.77 13.98
C TYR A 88 2.56 -18.59 12.64
N ARG A 89 1.84 -17.99 11.69
CA ARG A 89 2.40 -17.47 10.44
C ARG A 89 2.01 -16.02 10.29
N VAL A 90 2.99 -15.13 10.38
CA VAL A 90 2.81 -13.69 10.22
C VAL A 90 3.11 -13.30 8.77
N VAL A 91 2.20 -12.55 8.14
CA VAL A 91 2.35 -12.02 6.78
C VAL A 91 1.87 -10.57 6.71
N VAL A 92 2.29 -9.87 5.67
CA VAL A 92 1.89 -8.48 5.40
C VAL A 92 0.99 -8.47 4.17
N ALA A 93 -0.06 -7.66 4.20
CA ALA A 93 -0.91 -7.40 3.04
C ALA A 93 -1.28 -5.91 2.96
N MET A 94 -1.12 -5.36 1.77
CA MET A 94 -1.18 -3.94 1.45
C MET A 94 -2.30 -3.73 0.44
N ARG A 95 -3.12 -2.72 0.68
CA ARG A 95 -4.34 -2.54 -0.13
C ARG A 95 -4.07 -1.95 -1.51
N TYR A 96 -3.15 -1.00 -1.63
CA TYR A 96 -2.94 -0.19 -2.84
C TYR A 96 -1.55 -0.34 -3.45
N TRP A 97 -0.67 -1.08 -2.78
CA TRP A 97 0.64 -1.47 -3.28
C TRP A 97 0.94 -2.91 -2.89
N HIS A 98 2.07 -3.45 -3.33
CA HIS A 98 2.48 -4.82 -3.00
C HIS A 98 3.20 -4.90 -1.64
N PRO A 99 3.18 -6.07 -0.96
CA PRO A 99 2.35 -7.25 -1.25
C PRO A 99 0.90 -7.04 -0.81
#